data_AF-A0A0F9KXL8-F1
#
_entry.id   AF-A0A0F9KXL8-F1
#
_cell.length_a   1.000
_cell.length_b   1.000
_cell.length_c   1.000
_cell.angle_alpha   90.00
_cell.angle_beta   90.00
_cell.angle_gamma   90.00
#
_symmetry.space_group_name_H-M   'P 1'
#
loop_
_entity.id
_entity.type
_entity.pdbx_description
1 polymer ?
#
loop_
_entity_poly.entity_id
_entity_poly.type
_entity_poly.pdbx_seq_one_letter_code
_entity_poly.pdbx_strand_id
1 'polypeptide(L)'
;MYKELILNKILDYLKLVKWEFRKAGKVTMIKCVYCKKDPMSANVIPNTSIIKCFPCKKDFNLIDIVRQLEPDKKDLKEEDILQYLKEGLKVDVTTEKEENDLDELLSRYEELGFDCVPIANHAKNPIEKEWQLKSHKSKEEWESWLASGLNFGVKSGELSNLTIIDIDQLEVPEELKPLLGDTLIQKTPHGWQYYYKFESDIPKTRIEKYKIDIENTGGQCVIQPSITDNQKRHFLDLNKVPIKMPDELKKILLSKATVPRKTQSERIRENIETGNFKIKPEDFKLINNNLEGICNSSFVSLGGILRQELNTHQTEFVLQTFNRHLLENPMDDKAIRGMCRELDNYIVFDEQELAHEILEYLKDVKASTKSDLELAISGNWTKGETKKRLNKTLQYLIKEDKITQRGKKIEIVEEMEWKDTIVDVGVPVDFKVPYFHNYAHFNKG
;
A
#
# COMPACT_ATOMS: atom_id res chain seq x y z
N MET A 1 6.79 26.11 26.79
CA MET A 1 6.62 26.96 25.58
C MET A 1 5.26 26.73 24.92
N TYR A 2 4.82 25.49 24.68
CA TYR A 2 3.51 25.20 24.06
C TYR A 2 2.32 25.78 24.83
N LYS A 3 2.34 25.70 26.18
CA LYS A 3 1.28 26.27 27.05
C LYS A 3 1.00 27.74 26.73
N GLU A 4 2.04 28.56 26.66
CA GLU A 4 1.88 29.99 26.36
C GLU A 4 1.32 30.22 24.95
N LEU A 5 1.74 29.43 23.96
CA LEU A 5 1.23 29.51 22.59
C LEU A 5 -0.29 29.24 22.53
N ILE A 6 -0.77 28.22 23.25
CA ILE A 6 -2.20 27.89 23.35
C ILE A 6 -2.94 28.98 24.14
N LEU A 7 -2.41 29.36 25.31
CA LEU A 7 -3.06 30.34 26.19
C LEU A 7 -3.13 31.74 25.56
N ASN A 8 -2.26 32.08 24.61
CA ASN A 8 -2.34 33.34 23.86
C ASN A 8 -3.47 33.36 22.81
N LYS A 9 -4.15 32.23 22.54
CA LYS A 9 -5.29 32.13 21.62
C LYS A 9 -6.65 32.49 22.24
N ILE A 10 -6.65 33.27 23.32
CA ILE A 10 -7.88 33.72 24.04
C ILE A 10 -8.93 34.27 23.07
N LEU A 11 -8.54 35.15 22.15
CA LEU A 11 -9.52 35.79 21.24
C LEU A 11 -10.14 34.80 20.26
N ASP A 12 -9.40 33.81 19.81
CA ASP A 12 -9.90 32.81 18.87
C ASP A 12 -10.88 31.87 19.56
N TYR A 13 -10.58 31.48 20.81
CA TYR A 13 -11.52 30.74 21.64
C TYR A 13 -12.78 31.54 21.98
N LEU A 14 -12.67 32.81 22.39
CA LEU A 14 -13.84 33.64 22.68
C LEU A 14 -14.76 33.79 21.48
N LYS A 15 -14.21 33.87 20.26
CA LYS A 15 -15.01 33.84 19.02
C LYS A 15 -15.69 32.48 18.83
N LEU A 16 -14.97 31.38 19.05
CA LEU A 16 -15.49 30.01 18.93
C LEU A 16 -16.72 29.80 19.81
N VAL A 17 -16.65 30.24 21.08
CA VAL A 17 -17.77 30.11 22.03
C VAL A 17 -18.75 31.30 22.00
N LYS A 18 -18.61 32.21 21.03
CA LYS A 18 -19.44 33.42 20.86
C LYS A 18 -19.56 34.27 22.13
N TRP A 19 -18.49 34.38 22.91
CA TRP A 19 -18.46 35.18 24.13
C TRP A 19 -18.16 36.65 23.82
N GLU A 20 -18.79 37.57 24.57
CA GLU A 20 -18.73 39.00 24.29
C GLU A 20 -17.35 39.61 24.63
N PHE A 21 -16.73 40.24 23.64
CA PHE A 21 -15.52 41.05 23.80
C PHE A 21 -15.49 42.25 22.85
N ARG A 22 -14.73 43.29 23.21
CA ARG A 22 -14.48 44.47 22.38
C ARG A 22 -13.01 44.86 22.42
N LYS A 23 -12.48 45.36 21.31
CA LYS A 23 -11.15 45.97 21.27
C LYS A 23 -11.25 47.47 21.53
N ALA A 24 -10.46 47.97 22.47
CA ALA A 24 -10.33 49.39 22.79
C ALA A 24 -8.84 49.78 22.66
N GLY A 25 -8.45 50.23 21.48
CA GLY A 25 -7.04 50.46 21.13
C GLY A 25 -6.24 49.15 21.16
N LYS A 26 -5.15 49.11 21.93
CA LYS A 26 -4.29 47.91 22.11
C LYS A 26 -4.83 46.91 23.14
N VAL A 27 -5.86 47.29 23.90
CA VAL A 27 -6.41 46.46 24.98
C VAL A 27 -7.67 45.75 24.49
N THR A 28 -7.78 44.46 24.77
CA THR A 28 -9.04 43.73 24.56
C THR A 28 -9.78 43.64 25.88
N MET A 29 -11.02 44.15 25.89
CA MET A 29 -11.93 44.08 27.03
C MET A 29 -12.94 42.96 26.79
N ILE A 30 -13.19 42.13 27.80
CA ILE A 30 -14.13 41.01 27.74
C ILE A 30 -15.16 41.12 28.85
N LYS A 31 -16.35 40.54 28.66
CA LYS A 31 -17.30 40.34 29.75
C LYS A 31 -16.72 39.28 30.70
N CYS A 32 -16.57 39.60 31.99
CA CYS A 32 -15.91 38.67 32.91
C CYS A 32 -16.76 37.40 33.11
N VAL A 33 -16.16 36.23 32.91
CA VAL A 33 -16.84 34.92 33.08
C VAL A 33 -17.32 34.67 34.50
N TYR A 34 -16.66 35.26 35.51
CA TYR A 34 -17.01 35.08 36.92
C TYR A 34 -18.11 36.03 37.42
N CYS A 35 -17.98 37.34 37.17
CA CYS A 35 -18.90 38.33 37.75
C CYS A 35 -19.97 38.83 36.79
N LYS A 36 -19.80 38.62 35.48
CA LYS A 36 -20.75 38.96 34.41
C LYS A 36 -21.27 40.42 34.43
N LYS A 37 -20.56 41.34 35.10
CA LYS A 37 -20.95 42.74 35.22
C LYS A 37 -20.79 43.49 33.91
N ASP A 38 -21.72 44.42 33.66
CA ASP A 38 -21.68 45.38 32.56
C ASP A 38 -21.23 46.77 33.05
N PRO A 39 -20.51 47.56 32.22
CA PRO A 39 -19.96 47.20 30.91
C PRO A 39 -18.79 46.20 31.03
N MET A 40 -18.33 45.64 29.90
CA MET A 40 -17.19 44.70 29.85
C MET A 40 -16.06 45.09 30.80
N SER A 41 -15.79 44.22 31.78
CA SER A 41 -15.10 44.58 33.01
C SER A 41 -13.73 43.92 33.21
N ALA A 42 -13.32 43.06 32.28
CA ALA A 42 -12.04 42.37 32.35
C ALA A 42 -11.14 42.71 31.16
N ASN A 43 -9.86 42.95 31.40
CA ASN A 43 -8.87 43.28 30.36
C ASN A 43 -7.91 42.11 30.15
N VAL A 44 -7.71 41.75 28.88
CA VAL A 44 -6.60 40.87 28.47
C VAL A 44 -5.33 41.70 28.48
N ILE A 45 -4.35 41.35 29.31
CA ILE A 45 -3.09 42.09 29.41
C ILE A 45 -2.27 41.86 28.12
N PRO A 46 -1.82 42.92 27.43
CA PRO A 46 -1.04 42.78 26.20
C PRO A 46 0.18 41.88 26.36
N ASN A 47 0.43 41.01 25.38
CA ASN A 47 1.56 40.06 25.35
C ASN A 47 1.59 39.06 26.52
N THR A 48 0.45 38.82 27.18
CA THR A 48 0.33 37.79 28.21
C THR A 48 -0.94 37.00 28.01
N SER A 49 -1.00 35.81 28.62
CA SER A 49 -2.20 34.99 28.72
C SER A 49 -3.12 35.36 29.89
N ILE A 50 -2.82 36.45 30.62
CA ILE A 50 -3.50 36.82 31.86
C ILE A 50 -4.61 37.84 31.56
N ILE A 51 -5.75 37.60 32.20
CA ILE A 51 -6.94 38.43 32.15
C ILE A 51 -7.22 38.92 33.56
N LYS A 52 -7.34 40.23 33.74
CA LYS A 52 -7.67 40.83 35.04
C LYS A 52 -9.06 41.43 35.01
N CYS A 53 -9.88 41.14 36.01
CA CYS A 53 -11.20 41.74 36.14
C CYS A 53 -11.22 42.83 37.21
N PHE A 54 -11.52 44.07 36.84
CA PHE A 54 -11.50 45.20 37.78
C PHE A 54 -12.55 45.06 38.90
N PRO A 55 -13.82 44.69 38.64
CA PRO A 55 -14.82 44.62 39.70
C PRO A 55 -14.64 43.48 40.70
N CYS A 56 -14.18 42.31 40.27
CA CYS A 56 -14.02 41.16 41.18
C CYS A 56 -12.56 40.89 41.58
N LYS A 57 -11.60 41.65 41.05
CA LYS A 57 -10.15 41.56 41.32
C LYS A 57 -9.57 40.15 41.11
N LYS A 58 -10.21 39.34 40.26
CA LYS A 58 -9.71 38.03 39.87
C LYS A 58 -8.79 38.16 38.66
N ASP A 59 -7.66 37.46 38.74
CA ASP A 59 -6.75 37.22 37.64
C ASP A 59 -7.01 35.77 37.18
N PHE A 60 -7.15 35.57 35.88
CA PHE A 60 -7.46 34.26 35.29
C PHE A 60 -6.94 34.17 33.85
N ASN A 61 -6.91 32.98 33.27
CA ASN A 61 -6.42 32.74 31.91
C ASN A 61 -7.45 31.99 31.04
N LEU A 62 -7.01 31.47 29.90
CA LEU A 62 -7.88 30.73 28.98
C LEU A 62 -8.43 29.42 29.57
N ILE A 63 -7.65 28.67 30.35
CA ILE A 63 -8.11 27.45 31.03
C ILE A 63 -9.26 27.78 31.98
N ASP A 64 -9.10 28.85 32.75
CA ASP A 64 -10.14 29.32 33.67
C ASP A 64 -11.43 29.71 32.95
N ILE A 65 -11.32 30.36 31.77
CA ILE A 65 -12.47 30.66 30.91
C ILE A 65 -13.18 29.36 30.51
N VAL A 66 -12.45 28.36 30.00
CA VAL A 66 -13.02 27.07 29.60
C VAL A 66 -13.79 26.45 30.76
N ARG A 67 -13.18 26.37 31.95
CA ARG A 67 -13.81 25.79 33.15
C ARG A 67 -15.09 26.52 33.59
N GLN A 68 -15.19 27.82 33.33
CA GLN A 68 -16.37 28.61 33.70
C GLN A 68 -17.48 28.57 32.66
N LEU A 69 -17.13 28.47 31.37
CA LEU A 69 -18.10 28.48 30.28
C LEU A 69 -18.59 27.08 29.91
N GLU A 70 -17.80 26.04 30.17
CA GLU A 70 -18.07 24.65 29.81
C GLU A 70 -18.08 23.77 31.08
N PRO A 71 -19.25 23.58 31.72
CA PRO A 71 -19.35 22.89 33.02
C PRO A 71 -18.83 21.46 33.03
N ASP A 72 -18.92 20.75 31.89
CA ASP A 72 -18.38 19.40 31.69
C ASP A 72 -16.85 19.35 31.76
N LYS A 73 -16.17 20.48 31.60
CA LYS A 73 -14.70 20.60 31.60
C LYS A 73 -14.14 21.19 32.90
N LYS A 74 -15.01 21.51 33.86
CA LYS A 74 -14.64 22.21 35.10
C LYS A 74 -13.57 21.46 35.90
N ASP A 75 -13.71 20.14 36.00
CA ASP A 75 -12.89 19.27 36.84
C ASP A 75 -11.78 18.56 36.06
N LEU A 76 -11.60 18.87 34.76
CA LEU A 76 -10.52 18.32 33.95
C LEU A 76 -9.16 18.85 34.42
N LYS A 77 -8.13 17.99 34.29
CA LYS A 77 -6.74 18.39 34.52
C LYS A 77 -6.37 19.47 33.50
N GLU A 78 -5.39 20.29 33.87
CA GLU A 78 -4.92 21.39 33.02
C GLU A 78 -4.51 20.90 31.63
N GLU A 79 -3.80 19.78 31.57
CA GLU A 79 -3.29 19.22 30.31
C GLU A 79 -4.40 18.74 29.38
N ASP A 80 -5.48 18.17 29.93
CA ASP A 80 -6.65 17.76 29.14
C ASP A 80 -7.36 18.99 28.53
N ILE A 81 -7.38 20.12 29.26
CA ILE A 81 -7.93 21.38 28.76
C ILE A 81 -7.02 21.97 27.69
N LEU A 82 -5.70 21.87 27.84
CA LEU A 82 -4.75 22.33 26.83
C LEU A 82 -4.86 21.52 25.53
N GLN A 83 -5.01 20.19 25.62
CA GLN A 83 -5.27 19.34 24.47
C GLN A 83 -6.61 19.69 23.79
N TYR A 84 -7.68 19.85 24.57
CA TYR A 84 -8.98 20.31 24.07
C TYR A 84 -8.87 21.65 23.31
N LEU A 85 -8.14 22.62 23.89
CA LEU A 85 -7.91 23.92 23.26
C LEU A 85 -7.06 23.80 22.00
N LYS A 86 -6.02 22.96 22.00
CA LYS A 86 -5.19 22.70 20.82
C LYS A 86 -6.05 22.22 19.64
N GLU A 87 -6.89 21.21 19.87
CA GLU A 87 -7.75 20.62 18.84
C GLU A 87 -8.82 21.60 18.35
N GLY A 88 -9.53 22.25 19.27
CA GLY A 88 -10.59 23.21 18.94
C GLY A 88 -10.08 24.46 18.22
N LEU A 89 -8.87 24.91 18.54
CA LEU A 89 -8.25 26.10 17.96
C LEU A 89 -7.26 25.79 16.82
N LYS A 90 -7.05 24.50 16.52
CA LYS A 90 -6.10 24.01 15.51
C LYS A 90 -4.70 24.60 15.66
N VAL A 91 -4.18 24.58 16.89
CA VAL A 91 -2.84 25.09 17.19
C VAL A 91 -1.80 24.00 16.90
N ASP A 92 -0.81 24.32 16.07
CA ASP A 92 0.27 23.40 15.70
C ASP A 92 1.38 23.41 16.77
N VAL A 93 1.14 22.69 17.87
CA VAL A 93 2.10 22.48 18.97
C VAL A 93 1.94 21.07 19.54
N THR A 94 3.02 20.45 19.99
CA THR A 94 2.97 19.18 20.74
C THR A 94 2.72 19.47 22.21
N THR A 95 1.75 18.78 22.82
CA THR A 95 1.46 18.88 24.26
C THR A 95 2.29 17.84 25.05
N GLU A 96 2.45 18.03 26.35
CA GLU A 96 3.17 17.08 27.20
C GLU A 96 2.44 15.74 27.27
N LYS A 97 1.10 15.77 27.22
CA LYS A 97 0.29 14.56 27.08
C LYS A 97 0.61 13.79 25.79
N GLU A 98 0.70 14.47 24.66
CA GLU A 98 1.05 13.83 23.39
C GLU A 98 2.47 13.29 23.37
N GLU A 99 3.42 13.97 24.01
CA GLU A 99 4.79 13.48 24.19
C GLU A 99 4.82 12.19 25.02
N ASN A 100 4.09 12.15 26.14
CA ASN A 100 3.99 10.94 26.97
C ASN A 100 3.25 9.79 26.24
N ASP A 101 2.14 10.09 25.58
CA ASP A 101 1.39 9.09 24.79
C ASP A 101 2.26 8.51 23.66
N LEU A 102 3.11 9.34 23.06
CA LEU A 102 4.06 8.90 22.03
C LEU A 102 5.18 8.05 22.63
N ASP A 103 5.74 8.46 23.77
CA ASP A 103 6.78 7.72 24.48
C ASP A 103 6.31 6.30 24.87
N GLU A 104 5.10 6.20 25.43
CA GLU A 104 4.44 4.94 25.77
C GLU A 104 4.23 4.08 24.52
N LEU A 105 3.78 4.71 23.41
CA LEU A 105 3.58 4.02 22.13
C LEU A 105 4.86 3.41 21.57
N LEU A 106 5.94 4.19 21.51
CA LEU A 106 7.21 3.70 20.97
C LEU A 106 7.83 2.65 21.88
N SER A 107 7.73 2.83 23.20
CA SER A 107 8.17 1.80 24.16
C SER A 107 7.39 0.50 23.94
N ARG A 108 6.10 0.59 23.64
CA ARG A 108 5.30 -0.59 23.32
C ARG A 108 5.76 -1.30 22.06
N TYR A 109 6.14 -0.58 21.02
CA TYR A 109 6.67 -1.19 19.79
C TYR A 109 7.98 -1.93 20.05
N GLU A 110 8.85 -1.37 20.89
CA GLU A 110 10.08 -2.02 21.30
C GLU A 110 9.79 -3.31 22.10
N GLU A 111 8.86 -3.26 23.07
CA GLU A 111 8.41 -4.43 23.83
C GLU A 111 7.83 -5.54 22.95
N LEU A 112 7.08 -5.17 21.91
CA LEU A 112 6.52 -6.09 20.93
C LEU A 112 7.57 -6.61 19.94
N GLY A 113 8.78 -6.05 19.95
CA GLY A 113 9.89 -6.44 19.07
C GLY A 113 9.70 -6.00 17.62
N PHE A 114 8.92 -4.94 17.39
CA PHE A 114 8.65 -4.41 16.05
C PHE A 114 9.93 -3.92 15.39
N ASP A 115 10.14 -4.30 14.13
CA ASP A 115 11.14 -3.75 13.25
C ASP A 115 10.46 -2.72 12.34
N CYS A 116 10.74 -1.44 12.58
CA CYS A 116 10.11 -0.36 11.84
C CYS A 116 10.95 0.07 10.62
N VAL A 117 10.35 0.89 9.77
CA VAL A 117 10.99 1.46 8.59
C VAL A 117 10.54 2.91 8.40
N PRO A 118 11.44 3.86 8.09
CA PRO A 118 11.04 5.23 7.86
C PRO A 118 10.30 5.36 6.52
N ILE A 119 9.20 6.10 6.52
CA ILE A 119 8.32 6.32 5.38
C ILE A 119 8.24 7.82 5.10
N ALA A 120 8.25 8.19 3.82
CA ALA A 120 8.11 9.58 3.43
C ALA A 120 6.77 10.14 3.90
N ASN A 121 6.76 11.40 4.31
CA ASN A 121 5.52 12.04 4.75
C ASN A 121 4.47 12.01 3.63
N HIS A 122 3.22 11.73 4.00
CA HIS A 122 2.09 11.53 3.07
C HIS A 122 2.25 10.42 2.01
N ALA A 123 3.29 9.59 2.08
CA ALA A 123 3.48 8.43 1.23
C ALA A 123 3.31 7.13 2.02
N LYS A 124 3.27 6.01 1.30
CA LYS A 124 3.30 4.65 1.87
C LYS A 124 4.62 3.94 1.63
N ASN A 125 5.53 4.53 0.85
CA ASN A 125 6.78 3.90 0.44
C ASN A 125 7.91 4.21 1.43
N PRO A 126 8.68 3.19 1.86
CA PRO A 126 9.91 3.39 2.60
C PRO A 126 10.88 4.32 1.87
N ILE A 127 11.53 5.21 2.62
CA ILE A 127 12.55 6.12 2.04
C ILE A 127 13.87 5.41 1.78
N GLU A 128 14.10 4.31 2.49
CA GLU A 128 15.37 3.63 2.50
C GLU A 128 15.43 2.55 1.42
N LYS A 129 16.57 2.50 0.71
CA LYS A 129 16.85 1.41 -0.24
C LYS A 129 17.16 0.13 0.52
N GLU A 130 16.66 -0.99 -0.01
CA GLU A 130 16.85 -2.33 0.57
C GLU A 130 16.36 -2.42 2.02
N TRP A 131 15.31 -1.66 2.34
CA TRP A 131 14.74 -1.59 3.68
C TRP A 131 14.31 -2.96 4.23
N GLN A 132 14.03 -3.93 3.35
CA GLN A 132 13.68 -5.30 3.71
C GLN A 132 14.82 -6.05 4.40
N LEU A 133 16.08 -5.65 4.15
CA LEU A 133 17.29 -6.31 4.68
C LEU A 133 17.84 -5.62 5.92
N LYS A 134 17.37 -4.41 6.23
CA LYS A 134 17.82 -3.61 7.36
C LYS A 134 16.90 -3.84 8.55
N SER A 135 17.37 -3.54 9.75
CA SER A 135 16.61 -3.74 11.00
C SER A 135 16.69 -2.50 11.88
N HIS A 136 15.53 -1.97 12.28
CA HIS A 136 15.39 -0.78 13.11
C HIS A 136 14.42 -1.05 14.25
N LYS A 137 14.96 -1.41 15.41
CA LYS A 137 14.20 -1.80 16.61
C LYS A 137 14.34 -0.83 17.79
N SER A 138 15.08 0.26 17.61
CA SER A 138 15.40 1.21 18.67
C SER A 138 14.38 2.34 18.70
N LYS A 139 13.84 2.59 19.89
CA LYS A 139 12.95 3.72 20.15
C LYS A 139 13.58 5.06 19.79
N GLU A 140 14.84 5.28 20.15
CA GLU A 140 15.57 6.53 19.90
C GLU A 140 15.68 6.83 18.40
N GLU A 141 15.88 5.77 17.59
CA GLU A 141 15.91 5.90 16.14
C GLU A 141 14.54 6.35 15.60
N TRP A 142 13.45 5.77 16.07
CA TRP A 142 12.09 6.12 15.66
C TRP A 142 11.68 7.53 16.08
N GLU A 143 12.09 7.96 17.28
CA GLU A 143 11.91 9.35 17.75
C GLU A 143 12.59 10.34 16.80
N SER A 144 13.81 10.03 16.36
CA SER A 144 14.54 10.89 15.42
C SER A 144 13.83 11.03 14.07
N TRP A 145 13.16 9.98 13.60
CA TRP A 145 12.36 10.01 12.37
C TRP A 145 11.14 10.90 12.53
N LEU A 146 10.41 10.77 13.64
CA LEU A 146 9.25 11.60 13.94
C LEU A 146 9.61 13.07 14.12
N ALA A 147 10.71 13.36 14.82
CA ALA A 147 11.24 14.72 14.97
C ALA A 147 11.63 15.34 13.61
N SER A 148 12.00 14.50 12.65
CA SER A 148 12.29 14.90 11.26
C SER A 148 11.04 15.02 10.38
N GLY A 149 9.85 14.78 10.93
CA GLY A 149 8.57 14.84 10.21
C GLY A 149 8.32 13.65 9.28
N LEU A 150 9.00 12.53 9.50
CA LEU A 150 8.76 11.29 8.77
C LEU A 150 7.63 10.47 9.41
N ASN A 151 6.98 9.64 8.60
CA ASN A 151 6.15 8.55 9.08
C ASN A 151 7.02 7.31 9.29
N PHE A 152 6.45 6.25 9.86
CA PHE A 152 7.08 4.93 9.81
C PHE A 152 6.05 3.81 9.71
N GLY A 153 6.51 2.72 9.11
CA GLY A 153 5.77 1.47 9.04
C GLY A 153 6.44 0.40 9.87
N VAL A 154 5.71 -0.68 10.13
CA VAL A 154 6.27 -1.91 10.69
C VAL A 154 6.46 -2.93 9.57
N LYS A 155 7.63 -3.57 9.55
CA LYS A 155 7.92 -4.67 8.64
C LYS A 155 7.19 -5.92 9.12
N SER A 156 6.60 -6.68 8.21
CA SER A 156 6.03 -7.99 8.51
C SER A 156 7.03 -9.12 8.24
N GLY A 157 6.69 -10.32 8.69
CA GLY A 157 7.53 -11.51 8.62
C GLY A 157 8.31 -11.76 9.90
N GLU A 158 9.40 -12.51 9.75
CA GLU A 158 10.26 -12.97 10.84
C GLU A 158 10.89 -11.82 11.64
N LEU A 159 11.27 -10.72 10.98
CA LEU A 159 11.96 -9.59 11.64
C LEU A 159 11.15 -8.99 12.79
N SER A 160 9.84 -8.77 12.60
CA SER A 160 8.93 -8.29 13.66
C SER A 160 8.13 -9.40 14.32
N ASN A 161 8.32 -10.66 13.91
CA ASN A 161 7.46 -11.79 14.29
C ASN A 161 5.96 -11.52 14.02
N LEU A 162 5.64 -10.94 12.86
CA LEU A 162 4.29 -10.54 12.49
C LEU A 162 3.81 -11.13 11.15
N THR A 163 2.53 -11.51 11.10
CA THR A 163 1.76 -11.60 9.85
C THR A 163 0.59 -10.64 9.97
N ILE A 164 0.43 -9.73 9.00
CA ILE A 164 -0.58 -8.68 9.05
C ILE A 164 -1.63 -8.94 7.96
N ILE A 165 -2.90 -8.89 8.35
CA ILE A 165 -4.04 -8.96 7.42
C ILE A 165 -4.61 -7.55 7.29
N ASP A 166 -4.31 -6.89 6.18
CA ASP A 166 -4.83 -5.56 5.84
C ASP A 166 -6.10 -5.71 5.00
N ILE A 167 -7.23 -5.28 5.56
CA ILE A 167 -8.54 -5.33 4.92
C ILE A 167 -8.81 -3.93 4.38
N ASP A 168 -8.72 -3.73 3.07
CA ASP A 168 -8.91 -2.45 2.34
C ASP A 168 -10.40 -2.07 2.19
N GLN A 169 -11.21 -2.35 3.20
CA GLN A 169 -12.62 -1.97 3.24
C GLN A 169 -13.11 -1.79 4.68
N LEU A 170 -14.03 -0.82 4.86
CA LEU A 170 -14.59 -0.47 6.17
C LEU A 170 -15.41 -1.61 6.78
N GLU A 171 -16.12 -2.36 5.94
CA GLU A 171 -16.88 -3.52 6.35
C GLU A 171 -16.04 -4.79 6.16
N VAL A 172 -15.70 -5.42 7.28
CA VAL A 172 -15.06 -6.73 7.27
C VAL A 172 -16.02 -7.76 6.66
N PRO A 173 -15.57 -8.64 5.75
CA PRO A 173 -16.41 -9.72 5.24
C PRO A 173 -17.04 -10.56 6.36
N GLU A 174 -18.36 -10.78 6.31
CA GLU A 174 -19.11 -11.48 7.36
C GLU A 174 -18.54 -12.88 7.67
N GLU A 175 -18.04 -13.58 6.64
CA GLU A 175 -17.41 -14.89 6.81
C GLU A 175 -16.08 -14.87 7.56
N LEU A 176 -15.39 -13.72 7.61
CA LEU A 176 -14.11 -13.56 8.32
C LEU A 176 -14.28 -12.99 9.72
N LYS A 177 -15.29 -12.13 9.95
CA LYS A 177 -15.57 -11.52 11.27
C LYS A 177 -15.44 -12.48 12.46
N PRO A 178 -16.08 -13.66 12.48
CA PRO A 178 -15.99 -14.56 13.63
C PRO A 178 -14.60 -15.22 13.79
N LEU A 179 -13.75 -15.16 12.76
CA LEU A 179 -12.47 -15.88 12.69
C LEU A 179 -11.25 -14.99 12.96
N LEU A 180 -11.40 -13.66 12.97
CA LEU A 180 -10.30 -12.72 13.20
C LEU A 180 -9.75 -12.77 14.63
N GLY A 181 -10.56 -13.25 15.59
CA GLY A 181 -10.17 -13.32 16.99
C GLY A 181 -9.93 -11.95 17.61
N ASP A 182 -9.45 -11.95 18.86
CA ASP A 182 -9.18 -10.73 19.61
C ASP A 182 -7.68 -10.41 19.65
N THR A 183 -7.20 -9.77 18.58
CA THR A 183 -5.77 -9.45 18.41
C THR A 183 -5.49 -7.95 18.46
N LEU A 184 -4.23 -7.56 18.28
CA LEU A 184 -3.88 -6.15 18.08
C LEU A 184 -4.47 -5.66 16.74
N ILE A 185 -5.26 -4.59 16.78
CA ILE A 185 -6.01 -4.07 15.63
C ILE A 185 -5.71 -2.59 15.45
N GLN A 186 -5.39 -2.19 14.23
CA GLN A 186 -5.27 -0.79 13.83
C GLN A 186 -6.37 -0.41 12.85
N LYS A 187 -7.00 0.74 13.07
CA LYS A 187 -7.91 1.34 12.12
C LYS A 187 -7.11 2.09 11.04
N THR A 188 -7.44 1.83 9.79
CA THR A 188 -6.89 2.56 8.63
C THR A 188 -7.94 3.53 8.05
N PRO A 189 -7.56 4.47 7.18
CA PRO A 189 -8.51 5.38 6.53
C PRO A 189 -9.61 4.65 5.75
N HIS A 190 -9.32 3.46 5.23
CA HIS A 190 -10.20 2.72 4.33
C HIS A 190 -10.60 1.34 4.85
N GLY A 191 -10.13 0.93 6.03
CA GLY A 191 -10.43 -0.38 6.60
C GLY A 191 -9.64 -0.68 7.86
N TRP A 192 -9.02 -1.86 7.93
CA TRP A 192 -8.54 -2.44 9.18
C TRP A 192 -7.31 -3.31 8.99
N GLN A 193 -6.34 -3.19 9.91
CA GLN A 193 -5.17 -4.06 9.97
C GLN A 193 -5.23 -4.94 11.22
N TYR A 194 -5.14 -6.24 11.03
CA TYR A 194 -5.11 -7.25 12.09
C TYR A 194 -3.72 -7.87 12.16
N TYR A 195 -3.12 -7.81 13.34
CA TYR A 195 -1.74 -8.24 13.56
C TYR A 195 -1.74 -9.61 14.23
N TYR A 196 -1.05 -10.59 13.64
CA TYR A 196 -0.89 -11.92 14.22
C TYR A 196 0.60 -12.23 14.39
N LYS A 197 0.94 -13.20 15.22
CA LYS A 197 2.29 -13.78 15.26
C LYS A 197 2.64 -14.34 13.88
N PHE A 198 3.93 -14.28 13.53
CA PHE A 198 4.43 -14.72 12.23
C PHE A 198 4.08 -16.19 11.93
N GLU A 199 3.48 -16.41 10.77
CA GLU A 199 3.18 -17.74 10.22
C GLU A 199 3.96 -17.92 8.91
N SER A 200 5.00 -18.76 8.93
CA SER A 200 5.98 -18.87 7.83
C SER A 200 5.44 -19.49 6.54
N ASP A 201 4.34 -20.23 6.63
CA ASP A 201 3.69 -20.92 5.51
C ASP A 201 2.63 -20.07 4.80
N ILE A 202 2.34 -18.86 5.30
CA ILE A 202 1.44 -17.92 4.64
C ILE A 202 2.27 -17.03 3.69
N PRO A 203 1.99 -17.00 2.38
CA PRO A 203 2.71 -16.10 1.48
C PRO A 203 2.24 -14.65 1.65
N LYS A 204 3.11 -13.69 1.33
CA LYS A 204 2.68 -12.33 1.03
C LYS A 204 1.86 -12.35 -0.27
N THR A 205 0.60 -11.94 -0.23
CA THR A 205 -0.29 -11.99 -1.40
C THR A 205 -1.52 -11.10 -1.20
N ARG A 206 -2.26 -10.85 -2.29
CA ARG A 206 -3.55 -10.17 -2.27
C ARG A 206 -4.67 -11.16 -2.57
N ILE A 207 -5.72 -11.14 -1.76
CA ILE A 207 -6.96 -11.88 -1.99
C ILE A 207 -7.99 -10.88 -2.54
N GLU A 208 -8.01 -10.75 -3.86
CA GLU A 208 -8.81 -9.73 -4.56
C GLU A 208 -10.31 -9.80 -4.23
N LYS A 209 -10.85 -11.02 -4.10
CA LYS A 209 -12.26 -11.25 -3.75
C LYS A 209 -12.68 -10.50 -2.48
N TYR A 210 -11.79 -10.40 -1.49
CA TYR A 210 -12.09 -9.78 -0.20
C TYR A 210 -11.39 -8.43 -0.02
N LYS A 211 -10.65 -7.95 -1.01
CA LYS A 211 -9.79 -6.77 -0.89
C LYS A 211 -8.89 -6.86 0.35
N ILE A 212 -8.24 -8.02 0.51
CA ILE A 212 -7.33 -8.28 1.62
C ILE A 212 -5.92 -8.36 1.08
N ASP A 213 -5.02 -7.58 1.65
CA ASP A 213 -3.59 -7.78 1.50
C ASP A 213 -3.06 -8.55 2.72
N ILE A 214 -2.35 -9.64 2.43
CA ILE A 214 -1.60 -10.40 3.42
C ILE A 214 -0.17 -9.90 3.37
N GLU A 215 0.22 -9.13 4.38
CA GLU A 215 1.58 -8.64 4.54
C GLU A 215 2.34 -9.62 5.43
N ASN A 216 3.22 -10.41 4.81
CA ASN A 216 4.13 -11.33 5.50
C ASN A 216 5.60 -10.97 5.21
N THR A 217 6.54 -11.92 5.19
CA THR A 217 7.96 -11.63 4.90
C THR A 217 8.14 -10.76 3.64
N GLY A 218 8.89 -9.67 3.77
CA GLY A 218 9.10 -8.67 2.71
C GLY A 218 7.93 -7.67 2.55
N GLY A 219 6.97 -7.71 3.45
CA GLY A 219 5.86 -6.77 3.55
C GLY A 219 6.08 -5.68 4.60
N GLN A 220 5.24 -4.65 4.55
CA GLN A 220 5.22 -3.60 5.58
C GLN A 220 3.85 -2.91 5.63
N CYS A 221 3.51 -2.36 6.78
CA CYS A 221 2.28 -1.60 6.99
C CYS A 221 2.58 -0.28 7.71
N VAL A 222 1.95 0.81 7.29
CA VAL A 222 2.02 2.10 7.99
C VAL A 222 1.31 2.00 9.34
N ILE A 223 1.97 2.41 10.43
CA ILE A 223 1.44 2.31 11.80
C ILE A 223 1.34 3.65 12.53
N GLN A 224 0.56 3.71 13.61
CA GLN A 224 0.49 4.84 14.54
C GLN A 224 1.91 5.25 14.97
N PRO A 225 2.25 6.55 15.11
CA PRO A 225 1.40 7.74 15.00
C PRO A 225 1.31 8.32 13.58
N SER A 226 1.75 7.58 12.55
CA SER A 226 1.86 8.08 11.18
C SER A 226 0.57 8.66 10.63
N ILE A 227 0.70 9.63 9.72
CA ILE A 227 -0.40 10.32 9.07
C ILE A 227 -0.39 10.03 7.57
N THR A 228 -1.47 9.45 7.07
CA THR A 228 -1.67 9.17 5.64
C THR A 228 -3.02 9.69 5.21
N ASP A 229 -3.12 10.32 4.04
CA ASP A 229 -4.38 10.89 3.54
C ASP A 229 -5.04 11.87 4.53
N ASN A 230 -4.22 12.64 5.26
CA ASN A 230 -4.59 13.54 6.35
C ASN A 230 -5.33 12.86 7.52
N GLN A 231 -5.24 11.54 7.63
CA GLN A 231 -5.81 10.76 8.72
C GLN A 231 -4.70 10.10 9.52
N LYS A 232 -4.74 10.31 10.84
CA LYS A 232 -3.86 9.65 11.79
C LYS A 232 -4.23 8.17 11.91
N ARG A 233 -3.22 7.31 11.97
CA ARG A 233 -3.41 5.88 12.30
C ARG A 233 -3.62 5.73 13.80
N HIS A 234 -4.50 4.81 14.18
CA HIS A 234 -4.81 4.56 15.59
C HIS A 234 -5.04 3.07 15.84
N PHE A 235 -4.33 2.51 16.82
CA PHE A 235 -4.66 1.21 17.40
C PHE A 235 -5.93 1.33 18.23
N LEU A 236 -6.80 0.32 18.15
CA LEU A 236 -8.02 0.28 18.96
C LEU A 236 -7.71 0.06 20.45
N ASP A 237 -6.71 -0.78 20.72
CA ASP A 237 -6.21 -1.06 22.06
C ASP A 237 -4.74 -1.47 21.96
N LEU A 238 -3.85 -0.57 22.37
CA LEU A 238 -2.40 -0.75 22.31
C LEU A 238 -1.89 -1.78 23.34
N ASN A 239 -2.68 -2.09 24.38
CA ASN A 239 -2.32 -3.10 25.37
C ASN A 239 -2.46 -4.52 24.82
N LYS A 240 -3.19 -4.71 23.72
CA LYS A 240 -3.27 -6.01 23.06
C LYS A 240 -1.93 -6.40 22.44
N VAL A 241 -1.78 -7.69 22.26
CA VAL A 241 -0.60 -8.30 21.63
C VAL A 241 -1.03 -9.08 20.41
N PRO A 242 -0.18 -9.20 19.39
CA PRO A 242 -0.41 -10.14 18.29
C PRO A 242 -0.58 -11.57 18.84
N ILE A 243 -1.71 -12.19 18.53
CA ILE A 243 -2.00 -13.59 18.90
C ILE A 243 -1.58 -14.54 17.79
N LYS A 244 -1.55 -15.85 18.07
CA LYS A 244 -1.42 -16.86 17.00
C LYS A 244 -2.65 -16.77 16.09
N MET A 245 -2.44 -16.81 14.77
CA MET A 245 -3.54 -16.79 13.81
C MET A 245 -4.47 -18.00 14.04
N PRO A 246 -5.80 -17.79 14.14
CA PRO A 246 -6.74 -18.90 14.25
C PRO A 246 -6.62 -19.86 13.07
N ASP A 247 -6.59 -21.17 13.33
CA ASP A 247 -6.31 -22.19 12.29
C ASP A 247 -7.39 -22.17 11.18
N GLU A 248 -8.64 -21.86 11.52
CA GLU A 248 -9.74 -21.71 10.56
C GLU A 248 -9.54 -20.50 9.64
N LEU A 249 -9.14 -19.36 10.20
CA LEU A 249 -8.80 -18.16 9.40
C LEU A 249 -7.66 -18.47 8.45
N LYS A 250 -6.57 -19.06 8.96
CA LYS A 250 -5.40 -19.46 8.17
C LYS A 250 -5.78 -20.36 7.01
N LYS A 251 -6.61 -21.37 7.24
CA LYS A 251 -7.10 -22.29 6.22
C LYS A 251 -7.91 -21.57 5.13
N ILE A 252 -8.78 -20.64 5.52
CA ILE A 252 -9.56 -19.84 4.55
C ILE A 252 -8.63 -18.97 3.72
N LEU A 253 -7.72 -18.23 4.36
CA LEU A 253 -6.76 -17.37 3.67
C LEU A 253 -5.92 -18.17 2.67
N LEU A 254 -5.35 -19.31 3.07
CA LEU A 254 -4.57 -20.17 2.17
C LEU A 254 -5.40 -20.76 1.01
N SER A 255 -6.68 -21.08 1.23
CA SER A 255 -7.56 -21.60 0.17
C SER A 255 -7.96 -20.54 -0.88
N LYS A 256 -7.83 -19.26 -0.52
CA LYS A 256 -8.22 -18.10 -1.35
C LYS A 256 -7.04 -17.29 -1.83
N ALA A 257 -5.88 -17.46 -1.19
CA ALA A 257 -4.60 -17.00 -1.66
C ALA A 257 -4.37 -17.62 -3.04
N THR A 258 -4.52 -16.78 -4.06
CA THR A 258 -3.79 -17.01 -5.30
C THR A 258 -2.32 -16.97 -4.90
N VAL A 259 -1.72 -18.16 -4.78
CA VAL A 259 -0.26 -18.28 -4.64
C VAL A 259 0.30 -17.39 -5.73
N PRO A 260 1.11 -16.36 -5.41
CA PRO A 260 1.77 -15.57 -6.42
C PRO A 260 2.39 -16.57 -7.40
N ARG A 261 1.99 -16.53 -8.67
CA ARG A 261 2.70 -17.33 -9.67
C ARG A 261 4.13 -16.85 -9.55
N LYS A 262 5.02 -17.70 -9.01
CA LYS A 262 6.46 -17.45 -9.04
C LYS A 262 6.76 -16.94 -10.44
N THR A 263 7.40 -15.77 -10.52
CA THR A 263 7.77 -15.21 -11.81
C THR A 263 8.57 -16.27 -12.57
N GLN A 264 8.50 -16.28 -13.90
CA GLN A 264 9.20 -17.32 -14.64
C GLN A 264 10.70 -17.30 -14.30
N SER A 265 11.28 -16.12 -14.12
CA SER A 265 12.64 -15.90 -13.61
C SER A 265 12.93 -16.57 -12.25
N GLU A 266 12.02 -16.48 -11.28
CA GLU A 266 12.16 -17.15 -9.98
C GLU A 266 12.04 -18.67 -10.12
N ARG A 267 11.10 -19.16 -10.93
CA ARG A 267 10.98 -20.60 -11.22
C ARG A 267 12.23 -21.12 -11.93
N ILE A 268 12.80 -20.34 -12.85
CA ILE A 268 14.03 -20.68 -13.57
C ILE A 268 15.21 -20.70 -12.61
N ARG A 269 15.41 -19.66 -11.78
CA ARG A 269 16.48 -19.64 -10.77
C ARG A 269 16.37 -20.81 -9.83
N GLU A 270 15.19 -21.07 -9.30
CA GLU A 270 14.98 -22.17 -8.37
C GLU A 270 15.19 -23.52 -9.09
N ASN A 271 14.75 -23.69 -10.34
CA ASN A 271 15.05 -24.87 -11.16
C ASN A 271 16.55 -25.02 -11.46
N ILE A 272 17.31 -23.92 -11.55
CA ILE A 272 18.76 -23.92 -11.71
C ILE A 272 19.46 -24.25 -10.39
N GLU A 273 19.02 -23.67 -9.28
CA GLU A 273 19.62 -23.86 -7.95
C GLU A 273 19.33 -25.25 -7.38
N THR A 274 18.10 -25.75 -7.58
CA THR A 274 17.65 -27.07 -7.12
C THR A 274 17.83 -28.16 -8.16
N GLY A 275 18.08 -27.79 -9.41
CA GLY A 275 18.32 -28.71 -10.51
C GLY A 275 19.58 -29.53 -10.26
N ASN A 276 19.42 -30.84 -10.08
CA ASN A 276 20.56 -31.74 -10.05
C ASN A 276 21.09 -31.97 -11.47
N PHE A 277 21.88 -31.02 -11.98
CA PHE A 277 22.55 -31.12 -13.28
C PHE A 277 23.77 -32.04 -13.26
N LYS A 278 23.97 -32.84 -12.20
CA LYS A 278 24.97 -33.90 -12.24
C LYS A 278 24.51 -34.91 -13.27
N ILE A 279 25.14 -34.83 -14.44
CA ILE A 279 25.12 -35.85 -15.48
C ILE A 279 25.58 -37.15 -14.81
N LYS A 280 24.65 -38.04 -14.44
CA LYS A 280 25.01 -39.37 -13.98
C LYS A 280 25.37 -40.19 -15.21
N PRO A 281 26.58 -40.77 -15.30
CA PRO A 281 26.95 -41.63 -16.41
C PRO A 281 25.97 -42.81 -16.60
N GLU A 282 25.33 -43.22 -15.50
CA GLU A 282 24.28 -44.24 -15.43
C GLU A 282 23.03 -43.88 -16.24
N ASP A 283 22.61 -42.60 -16.24
CA ASP A 283 21.44 -42.10 -16.97
C ASP A 283 21.71 -42.06 -18.48
N PHE A 284 22.98 -42.08 -18.87
CA PHE A 284 23.39 -42.17 -20.26
C PHE A 284 23.62 -43.62 -20.74
N LYS A 285 23.63 -44.63 -19.85
CA LYS A 285 23.95 -46.05 -20.17
C LYS A 285 24.84 -46.19 -21.41
N LEU A 286 26.05 -45.59 -21.37
CA LEU A 286 26.90 -45.37 -22.54
C LEU A 286 27.71 -46.60 -22.96
N ILE A 287 27.07 -47.77 -23.04
CA ILE A 287 27.69 -48.95 -23.64
C ILE A 287 26.64 -49.64 -24.53
N ASN A 288 26.80 -49.55 -25.86
CA ASN A 288 26.02 -50.19 -26.94
C ASN A 288 24.55 -49.77 -27.16
N ASN A 289 24.21 -48.48 -27.11
CA ASN A 289 22.83 -48.11 -26.77
C ASN A 289 21.90 -47.57 -27.88
N ASN A 290 22.01 -48.01 -29.15
CA ASN A 290 20.99 -47.80 -30.22
C ASN A 290 20.02 -46.63 -29.96
N LEU A 291 20.55 -45.39 -29.89
CA LEU A 291 19.79 -44.20 -29.43
C LEU A 291 18.79 -43.70 -30.49
N GLU A 292 18.32 -44.58 -31.37
CA GLU A 292 17.20 -44.32 -32.24
C GLU A 292 15.93 -44.20 -31.39
N GLY A 293 15.53 -42.96 -31.08
CA GLY A 293 14.21 -42.65 -30.52
C GLY A 293 14.16 -42.24 -29.05
N ILE A 294 15.28 -42.24 -28.33
CA ILE A 294 15.33 -41.72 -26.94
C ILE A 294 16.01 -40.36 -26.96
N CYS A 295 15.25 -39.30 -27.23
CA CYS A 295 15.70 -37.94 -26.95
C CYS A 295 15.94 -37.83 -25.44
N ASN A 296 17.21 -37.69 -25.06
CA ASN A 296 17.62 -37.71 -23.67
C ASN A 296 16.95 -36.55 -22.93
N SER A 297 16.04 -36.85 -22.00
CA SER A 297 15.18 -35.86 -21.33
C SER A 297 15.97 -34.71 -20.70
N SER A 298 17.18 -35.00 -20.22
CA SER A 298 18.12 -34.03 -19.67
C SER A 298 18.65 -33.03 -20.70
N PHE A 299 18.90 -33.45 -21.95
CA PHE A 299 19.38 -32.57 -23.02
C PHE A 299 18.27 -31.66 -23.55
N VAL A 300 17.05 -32.18 -23.63
CA VAL A 300 15.85 -31.40 -23.95
C VAL A 300 15.58 -30.39 -22.85
N SER A 301 15.64 -30.80 -21.57
CA SER A 301 15.46 -29.92 -20.41
C SER A 301 16.51 -28.81 -20.38
N LEU A 302 17.78 -29.15 -20.61
CA LEU A 302 18.86 -28.17 -20.69
C LEU A 302 18.66 -27.21 -21.86
N GLY A 303 18.27 -27.73 -23.02
CA GLY A 303 17.92 -26.91 -24.18
C GLY A 303 16.77 -25.96 -23.90
N GLY A 304 15.73 -26.41 -23.20
CA GLY A 304 14.60 -25.59 -22.78
C GLY A 304 15.02 -24.42 -21.89
N ILE A 305 15.89 -24.67 -20.90
CA ILE A 305 16.46 -23.62 -20.05
C ILE A 305 17.30 -22.65 -20.89
N LEU A 306 18.19 -23.16 -21.74
CA LEU A 306 19.04 -22.32 -22.59
C LEU A 306 18.22 -21.47 -23.56
N ARG A 307 17.08 -21.96 -24.08
CA ARG A 307 16.21 -21.20 -24.99
C ARG A 307 15.55 -19.98 -24.33
N GLN A 308 15.53 -19.91 -23.00
CA GLN A 308 15.01 -18.75 -22.27
C GLN A 308 15.95 -17.54 -22.37
N GLU A 309 17.26 -17.77 -22.47
CA GLU A 309 18.28 -16.71 -22.53
C GLU A 309 18.96 -16.59 -23.90
N LEU A 310 18.93 -17.66 -24.68
CA LEU A 310 19.64 -17.79 -25.96
C LEU A 310 18.65 -18.01 -27.10
N ASN A 311 18.94 -17.42 -28.26
CA ASN A 311 18.17 -17.68 -29.48
C ASN A 311 18.39 -19.11 -30.00
N THR A 312 17.54 -19.59 -30.92
CA THR A 312 17.59 -20.97 -31.43
C THR A 312 18.98 -21.37 -31.92
N HIS A 313 19.69 -20.49 -32.63
CA HIS A 313 21.03 -20.77 -33.16
C HIS A 313 22.08 -20.83 -32.06
N GLN A 314 22.01 -19.94 -31.07
CA GLN A 314 22.90 -19.95 -29.92
C GLN A 314 22.67 -21.19 -29.05
N THR A 315 21.41 -21.54 -28.78
CA THR A 315 21.07 -22.77 -28.06
C THR A 315 21.50 -24.00 -28.83
N GLU A 316 21.27 -24.06 -30.14
CA GLU A 316 21.75 -25.13 -31.02
C GLU A 316 23.28 -25.24 -30.93
N PHE A 317 24.00 -24.12 -31.02
CA PHE A 317 25.46 -24.10 -30.93
C PHE A 317 25.97 -24.62 -29.58
N VAL A 318 25.37 -24.18 -28.47
CA VAL A 318 25.74 -24.63 -27.12
C VAL A 318 25.45 -26.12 -26.96
N LEU A 319 24.27 -26.59 -27.40
CA LEU A 319 23.89 -27.99 -27.33
C LEU A 319 24.78 -28.87 -28.24
N GLN A 320 25.14 -28.40 -29.44
CA GLN A 320 26.11 -29.09 -30.31
C GLN A 320 27.49 -29.16 -29.67
N THR A 321 27.93 -28.08 -29.01
CA THR A 321 29.21 -28.05 -28.29
C THR A 321 29.20 -29.07 -27.15
N PHE A 322 28.15 -29.08 -26.32
CA PHE A 322 27.99 -30.08 -25.26
C PHE A 322 27.88 -31.50 -25.81
N ASN A 323 27.16 -31.70 -26.91
CA ASN A 323 27.03 -33.00 -27.54
C ASN A 323 28.37 -33.56 -28.05
N ARG A 324 29.24 -32.70 -28.61
CA ARG A 324 30.56 -33.11 -29.12
C ARG A 324 31.59 -33.35 -28.03
N HIS A 325 31.52 -32.61 -26.93
CA HIS A 325 32.58 -32.59 -25.91
C HIS A 325 32.24 -33.33 -24.63
N LEU A 326 30.95 -33.52 -24.31
CA LEU A 326 30.52 -34.15 -23.07
C LEU A 326 29.94 -35.56 -23.27
N LEU A 327 29.59 -35.94 -24.50
CA LEU A 327 29.07 -37.28 -24.80
C LEU A 327 30.13 -38.12 -25.50
N GLU A 328 30.29 -39.38 -25.05
CA GLU A 328 31.21 -40.34 -25.67
C GLU A 328 30.81 -40.67 -27.12
N ASN A 329 29.51 -40.69 -27.39
CA ASN A 329 28.94 -40.89 -28.73
C ASN A 329 28.02 -39.70 -29.07
N PRO A 330 28.53 -38.68 -29.79
CA PRO A 330 27.73 -37.50 -30.14
C PRO A 330 26.51 -37.87 -30.99
N MET A 331 25.37 -37.26 -30.69
CA MET A 331 24.18 -37.30 -31.55
C MET A 331 24.46 -36.61 -32.90
N ASP A 332 23.75 -37.02 -33.95
CA ASP A 332 23.81 -36.34 -35.23
C ASP A 332 23.31 -34.89 -35.13
N ASP A 333 23.98 -33.96 -35.82
CA ASP A 333 23.64 -32.53 -35.79
C ASP A 333 22.19 -32.28 -36.28
N LYS A 334 21.62 -33.17 -37.11
CA LYS A 334 20.20 -33.08 -37.52
C LYS A 334 19.24 -33.37 -36.37
N ALA A 335 19.58 -34.28 -35.45
CA ALA A 335 18.76 -34.60 -34.30
C ALA A 335 18.69 -33.42 -33.31
N ILE A 336 19.83 -32.77 -33.04
CA ILE A 336 19.87 -31.58 -32.19
C ILE A 336 19.08 -30.43 -32.81
N ARG A 337 19.19 -30.23 -34.14
CA ARG A 337 18.37 -29.25 -34.85
C ARG A 337 16.88 -29.55 -34.75
N GLY A 338 16.49 -30.82 -34.86
CA GLY A 338 15.11 -31.25 -34.64
C GLY A 338 14.61 -30.91 -33.24
N MET A 339 15.42 -31.22 -32.22
CA MET A 339 15.13 -30.90 -30.83
C MET A 339 15.01 -29.38 -30.59
N CYS A 340 15.92 -28.57 -31.13
CA CYS A 340 15.84 -27.11 -31.01
C CYS A 340 14.58 -26.52 -31.65
N ARG A 341 14.08 -27.11 -32.74
CA ARG A 341 12.81 -26.70 -33.35
C ARG A 341 11.60 -27.06 -32.49
N GLU A 342 11.61 -28.24 -31.86
CA GLU A 342 10.57 -28.62 -30.90
C GLU A 342 10.59 -27.73 -29.64
N LEU A 343 11.77 -27.26 -29.25
CA LEU A 343 11.92 -26.30 -28.15
C LEU A 343 11.31 -24.93 -28.47
N ASP A 344 11.09 -24.58 -29.74
CA ASP A 344 10.37 -23.36 -30.11
C ASP A 344 8.90 -23.39 -29.67
N ASN A 345 8.32 -24.58 -29.44
CA ASN A 345 6.96 -24.71 -28.89
C ASN A 345 6.88 -24.24 -27.42
N TYR A 346 7.99 -24.23 -26.68
CA TYR A 346 8.04 -23.71 -25.32
C TYR A 346 8.07 -22.17 -25.26
N ILE A 347 8.25 -21.49 -26.40
CA ILE A 347 8.25 -20.02 -26.53
C ILE A 347 6.82 -19.45 -26.53
N VAL A 348 5.80 -20.28 -26.77
CA VAL A 348 4.39 -19.84 -26.79
C VAL A 348 3.97 -19.20 -25.45
N PHE A 349 4.63 -19.57 -24.34
CA PHE A 349 4.42 -18.93 -23.03
C PHE A 349 5.06 -17.54 -22.89
N ASP A 350 6.19 -17.32 -23.57
CA ASP A 350 6.96 -16.08 -23.56
C ASP A 350 6.24 -14.97 -24.37
N GLU A 351 5.40 -15.35 -25.35
CA GLU A 351 4.52 -14.42 -26.06
C GLU A 351 3.37 -13.90 -25.18
N GLN A 352 2.90 -14.68 -24.20
CA GLN A 352 1.86 -14.23 -23.27
C GLN A 352 2.41 -13.26 -22.21
N GLU A 353 3.63 -13.51 -21.73
CA GLU A 353 4.33 -12.63 -20.81
C GLU A 353 4.67 -11.30 -21.49
N LEU A 354 5.24 -11.36 -22.69
CA LEU A 354 5.48 -10.18 -23.53
C LEU A 354 4.17 -9.42 -23.85
N ALA A 355 3.05 -10.15 -24.05
CA ALA A 355 1.75 -9.53 -24.24
C ALA A 355 1.31 -8.75 -22.99
N HIS A 356 1.57 -9.28 -21.80
CA HIS A 356 1.27 -8.62 -20.53
C HIS A 356 2.07 -7.33 -20.35
N GLU A 357 3.39 -7.38 -20.58
CA GLU A 357 4.28 -6.21 -20.49
C GLU A 357 3.87 -5.09 -21.47
N ILE A 358 3.52 -5.45 -22.72
CA ILE A 358 3.00 -4.50 -23.71
C ILE A 358 1.72 -3.83 -23.18
N LEU A 359 0.78 -4.61 -22.63
CA LEU A 359 -0.48 -4.08 -22.14
C LEU A 359 -0.29 -3.19 -20.91
N GLU A 360 0.59 -3.57 -19.97
CA GLU A 360 0.90 -2.77 -18.79
C GLU A 360 1.49 -1.42 -19.19
N TYR A 361 2.51 -1.42 -20.06
CA TYR A 361 3.07 -0.18 -20.58
C TYR A 361 2.02 0.69 -21.31
N LEU A 362 1.17 0.07 -22.15
CA LEU A 362 0.11 0.80 -22.85
C LEU A 362 -0.99 1.32 -21.94
N LYS A 363 -1.26 0.71 -20.77
CA LYS A 363 -2.18 1.26 -19.77
C LYS A 363 -1.68 2.59 -19.23
N ASP A 364 -0.37 2.70 -19.01
CA ASP A 364 0.24 3.92 -18.49
C ASP A 364 0.27 5.05 -19.53
N VAL A 365 0.71 4.74 -20.76
CA VAL A 365 0.88 5.77 -21.80
C VAL A 365 -0.36 5.99 -22.67
N LYS A 366 -1.39 5.13 -22.54
CA LYS A 366 -2.61 5.02 -23.36
C LYS A 366 -2.39 4.67 -24.83
N ALA A 367 -1.34 5.21 -25.43
CA ALA A 367 -0.94 4.92 -26.79
C ALA A 367 0.55 5.08 -27.00
N SER A 368 1.11 4.28 -27.91
CA SER A 368 2.53 4.28 -28.21
C SER A 368 2.81 3.96 -29.68
N THR A 369 4.03 4.21 -30.15
CA THR A 369 4.47 3.65 -31.42
C THR A 369 5.17 2.32 -31.19
N LYS A 370 5.24 1.50 -32.23
CA LYS A 370 5.99 0.23 -32.17
C LYS A 370 7.45 0.44 -31.75
N SER A 371 8.08 1.52 -32.21
CA SER A 371 9.46 1.86 -31.87
C SER A 371 9.63 2.15 -30.37
N ASP A 372 8.67 2.87 -29.78
CA ASP A 372 8.70 3.20 -28.36
C ASP A 372 8.43 1.96 -27.50
N LEU A 373 7.56 1.06 -27.95
CA LEU A 373 7.37 -0.26 -27.33
C LEU A 373 8.65 -1.11 -27.38
N GLU A 374 9.33 -1.14 -28.52
CA GLU A 374 10.63 -1.83 -28.65
C GLU A 374 11.63 -1.30 -27.61
N LEU A 375 11.71 0.03 -27.46
CA LEU A 375 12.63 0.67 -26.51
C LEU A 375 12.21 0.46 -25.05
N ALA A 376 10.92 0.56 -24.74
CA ALA A 376 10.40 0.43 -23.39
C ALA A 376 10.57 -0.99 -22.84
N ILE A 377 10.29 -2.00 -23.66
CA ILE A 377 10.31 -3.39 -23.22
C ILE A 377 11.72 -3.96 -23.26
N SER A 378 12.46 -3.74 -24.35
CA SER A 378 13.77 -4.37 -24.54
C SER A 378 14.94 -3.46 -24.15
N GLY A 379 14.68 -2.22 -23.71
CA GLY A 379 15.69 -1.19 -23.41
C GLY A 379 16.45 -0.65 -24.63
N ASN A 380 16.33 -1.31 -25.78
CA ASN A 380 17.11 -1.08 -26.99
C ASN A 380 16.27 -1.38 -28.24
N TRP A 381 16.67 -0.82 -29.39
CA TRP A 381 16.08 -1.16 -30.68
C TRP A 381 16.24 -2.64 -31.01
N THR A 382 15.11 -3.35 -31.09
CA THR A 382 15.13 -4.79 -31.35
C THR A 382 15.51 -5.10 -32.80
N LYS A 383 16.31 -6.15 -32.98
CA LYS A 383 16.70 -6.68 -34.30
C LYS A 383 16.48 -8.18 -34.34
N GLY A 384 16.32 -8.73 -35.55
CA GLY A 384 16.23 -10.17 -35.75
C GLY A 384 15.01 -10.80 -35.06
N GLU A 385 15.26 -11.80 -34.21
CA GLU A 385 14.22 -12.66 -33.65
C GLU A 385 13.33 -11.96 -32.61
N THR A 386 13.91 -11.13 -31.74
CA THR A 386 13.14 -10.33 -30.76
C THR A 386 12.12 -9.44 -31.44
N LYS A 387 12.48 -8.85 -32.58
CA LYS A 387 11.57 -8.04 -33.39
C LYS A 387 10.43 -8.87 -33.98
N LYS A 388 10.70 -10.10 -34.44
CA LYS A 388 9.65 -11.00 -34.92
C LYS A 388 8.69 -11.38 -33.79
N ARG A 389 9.24 -11.69 -32.60
CA ARG A 389 8.45 -12.03 -31.40
C ARG A 389 7.53 -10.89 -30.98
N LEU A 390 8.05 -9.67 -30.91
CA LEU A 390 7.24 -8.49 -30.63
C LEU A 390 6.12 -8.33 -31.66
N ASN A 391 6.42 -8.51 -32.96
CA ASN A 391 5.40 -8.41 -34.01
C ASN A 391 4.31 -9.45 -33.88
N LYS A 392 4.69 -10.70 -33.59
CA LYS A 392 3.76 -11.80 -33.41
C LYS A 392 2.87 -11.58 -32.19
N THR A 393 3.44 -11.06 -31.11
CA THR A 393 2.72 -10.69 -29.89
C THR A 393 1.74 -9.54 -30.12
N LEU A 394 2.15 -8.50 -30.86
CA LEU A 394 1.26 -7.41 -31.25
C LEU A 394 0.12 -7.90 -32.14
N GLN A 395 0.40 -8.79 -33.10
CA GLN A 395 -0.65 -9.40 -33.93
C GLN A 395 -1.62 -10.23 -33.11
N TYR A 396 -1.13 -10.98 -32.13
CA TYR A 396 -1.96 -11.71 -31.17
C TYR A 396 -2.86 -10.76 -30.37
N LEU A 397 -2.32 -9.69 -29.78
CA LEU A 397 -3.10 -8.72 -29.01
C LEU A 397 -4.15 -7.97 -29.85
N ILE A 398 -3.85 -7.70 -31.13
CA ILE A 398 -4.82 -7.13 -32.08
C ILE A 398 -5.94 -8.14 -32.36
N LYS A 399 -5.60 -9.42 -32.53
CA LYS A 399 -6.59 -10.48 -32.80
C LYS A 399 -7.53 -10.72 -31.60
N GLU A 400 -7.02 -10.55 -30.38
CA GLU A 400 -7.79 -10.67 -29.13
C GLU A 400 -8.52 -9.37 -28.74
N ASP A 401 -8.58 -8.37 -29.63
CA ASP A 401 -9.23 -7.07 -29.42
C ASP A 401 -8.74 -6.32 -28.15
N LYS A 402 -7.52 -6.60 -27.68
CA LYS A 402 -6.92 -5.92 -26.52
C LYS A 402 -6.25 -4.60 -26.88
N ILE A 403 -5.77 -4.48 -28.12
CA ILE A 403 -5.15 -3.27 -28.65
C ILE A 403 -5.65 -3.00 -30.06
N THR A 404 -5.60 -1.74 -30.50
CA THR A 404 -5.88 -1.35 -31.89
C THR A 404 -4.67 -0.66 -32.51
N GLN A 405 -4.45 -0.89 -33.80
CA GLN A 405 -3.37 -0.24 -34.55
C GLN A 405 -3.94 0.74 -35.59
N ARG A 406 -3.61 2.02 -35.46
CA ARG A 406 -3.98 3.10 -36.38
C ARG A 406 -2.73 3.69 -37.00
N GLY A 407 -2.33 3.15 -38.15
CA GLY A 407 -1.07 3.51 -38.81
C GLY A 407 0.15 3.06 -37.99
N LYS A 408 0.96 4.03 -37.52
CA LYS A 408 2.12 3.75 -36.65
C LYS A 408 1.78 3.71 -35.15
N LYS A 409 0.57 4.16 -34.80
CA LYS A 409 0.12 4.29 -33.41
C LYS A 409 -0.61 3.03 -32.98
N ILE A 410 -0.32 2.58 -31.77
CA ILE A 410 -0.92 1.41 -31.11
C ILE A 410 -1.59 1.93 -29.83
N GLU A 411 -2.88 1.66 -29.67
CA GLU A 411 -3.71 2.16 -28.57
C GLU A 411 -4.32 0.97 -27.82
N ILE A 412 -4.38 1.03 -26.49
CA ILE A 412 -5.10 0.01 -25.71
C ILE A 412 -6.61 0.16 -25.91
N VAL A 413 -7.33 -0.95 -26.01
CA VAL A 413 -8.79 -0.93 -25.99
C VAL A 413 -9.23 -0.89 -24.53
N GLU A 414 -9.85 0.22 -24.11
CA GLU A 414 -10.42 0.32 -22.77
C GLU A 414 -11.59 -0.67 -22.66
N GLU A 415 -11.46 -1.68 -21.79
CA GLU A 415 -12.57 -2.56 -21.47
C GLU A 415 -13.67 -1.72 -20.83
N MET A 416 -14.84 -1.71 -21.46
CA MET A 416 -16.00 -0.98 -20.98
C MET A 416 -16.53 -1.74 -19.76
N GLU A 417 -16.15 -1.31 -18.55
CA GLU A 417 -16.75 -1.83 -17.31
C GLU A 417 -18.21 -1.39 -17.26
N TRP A 418 -19.11 -2.30 -17.61
CA TRP A 418 -20.54 -2.12 -17.38
C TRP A 418 -20.78 -2.08 -15.87
N LYS A 419 -20.97 -0.87 -15.33
CA LYS A 419 -21.43 -0.69 -13.96
C LYS A 419 -22.93 -0.87 -13.93
N ASP A 420 -23.40 -1.99 -13.39
CA ASP A 420 -24.83 -2.27 -13.18
C ASP A 420 -25.47 -1.34 -12.15
N THR A 421 -24.66 -0.63 -11.36
CA THR A 421 -25.12 0.46 -10.50
C THR A 421 -25.19 1.74 -11.33
N ILE A 422 -26.41 2.09 -11.75
CA ILE A 422 -26.75 3.45 -12.19
C ILE A 422 -26.32 4.40 -11.06
N VAL A 423 -25.25 5.14 -11.28
CA VAL A 423 -24.72 6.14 -10.35
C VAL A 423 -25.83 7.15 -10.07
N ASP A 424 -26.23 7.21 -8.80
CA ASP A 424 -27.12 8.21 -8.19
C ASP A 424 -28.19 8.79 -9.11
N VAL A 425 -29.38 8.22 -9.04
CA VAL A 425 -30.62 8.93 -9.39
C VAL A 425 -30.57 10.24 -8.63
N GLY A 426 -30.36 11.33 -9.37
CA GLY A 426 -29.97 12.62 -8.82
C GLY A 426 -30.89 13.05 -7.67
N VAL A 427 -30.27 13.72 -6.69
CA VAL A 427 -30.97 14.41 -5.61
C VAL A 427 -32.20 15.13 -6.21
N PRO A 428 -33.42 14.84 -5.74
CA PRO A 428 -34.62 15.50 -6.24
C PRO A 428 -34.43 17.01 -6.16
N VAL A 429 -34.35 17.68 -7.31
CA VAL A 429 -34.32 19.13 -7.34
C VAL A 429 -35.72 19.59 -7.00
N ASP A 430 -35.89 20.27 -5.87
CA ASP A 430 -37.16 20.87 -5.48
C ASP A 430 -37.45 22.07 -6.40
N PHE A 431 -37.92 21.75 -7.60
CA PHE A 431 -38.26 22.70 -8.65
C PHE A 431 -39.76 22.62 -8.90
N LYS A 432 -40.43 23.74 -8.65
CA LYS A 432 -41.86 23.91 -8.95
C LYS A 432 -42.02 24.26 -10.43
N VAL A 433 -42.34 23.28 -11.27
CA VAL A 433 -42.56 23.51 -12.71
C VAL A 433 -43.74 24.45 -12.91
N PRO A 434 -43.57 25.67 -13.47
CA PRO A 434 -44.61 26.71 -13.42
C PRO A 434 -45.88 26.42 -14.24
N TYR A 435 -45.90 25.36 -15.06
CA TYR A 435 -46.93 25.15 -16.09
C TYR A 435 -47.59 23.77 -16.09
N PHE A 436 -47.27 22.89 -15.13
CA PHE A 436 -48.04 21.66 -14.94
C PHE A 436 -49.07 21.88 -13.84
N HIS A 437 -50.27 22.32 -14.22
CA HIS A 437 -51.45 22.12 -13.39
C HIS A 437 -51.73 20.61 -13.29
N ASN A 438 -52.44 20.17 -12.23
CA ASN A 438 -52.76 18.76 -11.93
C ASN A 438 -53.57 18.00 -13.01
N TYR A 439 -53.81 18.59 -14.17
CA TYR A 439 -54.61 18.02 -15.24
C TYR A 439 -53.88 18.25 -16.57
N ALA A 440 -53.31 17.18 -17.11
CA ALA A 440 -52.80 17.18 -18.48
C ALA A 440 -53.96 16.83 -19.42
N HIS A 441 -54.47 17.81 -20.17
CA HIS A 441 -55.37 17.54 -21.29
C HIS A 441 -54.54 17.18 -22.52
N PHE A 442 -54.44 15.89 -22.83
CA PHE A 442 -53.91 15.42 -24.10
C PHE A 442 -55.04 15.43 -25.13
N ASN A 443 -55.02 16.43 -26.02
CA ASN A 443 -55.84 16.36 -27.24
C ASN A 443 -55.15 15.39 -28.21
N LYS A 444 -55.91 14.39 -28.68
CA LYS A 444 -55.45 13.45 -29.72
C LYS A 444 -55.16 14.23 -31.00
N GLY A 445 -53.88 14.36 -31.33
CA GLY A 445 -53.39 14.68 -32.68
C GLY A 445 -53.21 13.41 -33.48
#